data_AF-A0A949TIT0-F1
#
_entry.id   AF-A0A949TIT0-F1
#
_cell.length_a   1.000
_cell.length_b   1.000
_cell.length_c   1.000
_cell.angle_alpha   90.00
_cell.angle_beta   90.00
_cell.angle_gamma   90.00
#
_symmetry.space_group_name_H-M   'P 1'
#
loop_
_entity.id
_entity.type
_entity.pdbx_description
1 polymer ?
#
loop_
_entity_poly.entity_id
_entity_poly.type
_entity_poly.pdbx_seq_one_letter_code
_entity_poly.pdbx_strand_id
1 'polypeptide(L)'
;MGAALGLIETKGLIASVEAADAMVKAANVELVGKVQVGGGLVTIMVRGDVASVKAALDAGAVAAEKVGELISVHVIPRPHEEIELILHSSTQSRMFHQEQRQAKTTMAQKQMSNNIIKEPQIKEKAQEPKVLKAINKLVEEKGLEIAMRELDKWTVVELRRLARLFKDLSIAGRQISKANKIKLLDEIFKHYERRQIK
;
A
#
# COMPACT_ATOMS: atom_id res chain seq x y z
N MET A 1 -19.81 17.13 -17.74
CA MET A 1 -19.11 18.40 -17.44
C MET A 1 -17.90 18.06 -16.59
N GLY A 2 -16.68 18.23 -17.11
CA GLY A 2 -15.46 17.94 -16.35
C GLY A 2 -15.12 19.12 -15.42
N ALA A 3 -15.03 18.87 -14.11
CA ALA A 3 -14.58 19.86 -13.14
C ALA A 3 -13.10 20.21 -13.38
N ALA A 4 -12.70 21.46 -13.14
CA ALA A 4 -11.31 21.90 -13.24
C ALA A 4 -10.44 21.13 -12.24
N LEU A 5 -9.17 20.92 -12.58
CA LEU A 5 -8.19 20.24 -11.74
C LEU A 5 -7.16 21.23 -11.21
N GLY A 6 -6.94 21.23 -9.89
CA GLY A 6 -5.87 21.96 -9.23
C GLY A 6 -4.81 21.01 -8.69
N LEU A 7 -3.55 21.38 -8.84
CA LEU A 7 -2.38 20.60 -8.43
C LEU A 7 -1.43 21.48 -7.62
N ILE A 8 -1.06 21.01 -6.42
CA ILE A 8 0.05 21.58 -5.63
C ILE A 8 1.07 20.48 -5.38
N GLU A 9 2.30 20.67 -5.82
CA GLU A 9 3.43 19.79 -5.49
C GLU A 9 4.35 20.46 -4.49
N THR A 10 4.76 19.69 -3.49
CA THR A 10 5.68 20.13 -2.44
C THR A 10 6.75 19.08 -2.22
N LYS A 11 7.85 19.49 -1.59
CA LYS A 11 8.83 18.56 -1.04
C LYS A 11 8.57 18.37 0.45
N GLY A 12 8.12 17.17 0.80
CA GLY A 12 7.77 16.77 2.15
C GLY A 12 6.27 16.71 2.37
N LEU A 13 5.83 15.76 3.22
CA LEU A 13 4.41 15.54 3.50
C LEU A 13 3.78 16.69 4.29
N ILE A 14 4.52 17.37 5.15
CA ILE A 14 3.98 18.41 6.05
C ILE A 14 3.43 19.59 5.22
N ALA A 15 4.22 20.13 4.30
CA ALA A 15 3.77 21.20 3.40
C ALA A 15 2.58 20.79 2.53
N SER A 16 2.57 19.55 2.03
CA SER A 16 1.42 19.06 1.26
C SER A 16 0.13 19.01 2.09
N VAL A 17 0.22 18.64 3.38
CA VAL A 17 -0.96 18.55 4.26
C VAL A 17 -1.49 19.94 4.59
N GLU A 18 -0.59 20.89 4.87
CA GLU A 18 -0.95 22.29 5.13
C GLU A 18 -1.61 22.93 3.89
N ALA A 19 -1.05 22.72 2.70
CA ALA A 19 -1.68 23.16 1.45
C ALA A 19 -3.07 22.56 1.27
N ALA A 20 -3.24 21.26 1.53
CA ALA A 20 -4.52 20.59 1.38
C ALA A 20 -5.59 21.18 2.30
N ASP A 21 -5.25 21.40 3.57
CA ASP A 21 -6.15 22.01 4.56
C ASP A 21 -6.54 23.45 4.18
N ALA A 22 -5.56 24.26 3.75
CA ALA A 22 -5.82 25.62 3.28
C ALA A 22 -6.69 25.67 2.02
N MET A 23 -6.44 24.80 1.03
CA MET A 23 -7.21 24.72 -0.21
C MET A 23 -8.71 24.48 0.05
N VAL A 24 -9.05 23.46 0.82
CA VAL A 24 -10.45 23.07 1.07
C VAL A 24 -11.19 24.06 1.99
N LYS A 25 -10.47 24.88 2.75
CA LYS A 25 -11.05 25.97 3.56
C LYS A 25 -11.27 27.24 2.77
N ALA A 26 -10.44 27.51 1.77
CA ALA A 26 -10.44 28.77 1.04
C ALA A 26 -11.54 28.86 -0.04
N ALA A 27 -11.92 27.73 -0.63
CA ALA A 27 -12.93 27.70 -1.70
C ALA A 27 -13.71 26.39 -1.72
N ASN A 28 -14.83 26.39 -2.45
CA ASN A 28 -15.64 25.19 -2.67
C ASN A 28 -14.93 24.25 -3.68
N VAL A 29 -14.03 23.44 -3.17
CA VAL A 29 -13.28 22.42 -3.91
C VAL A 29 -13.28 21.09 -3.17
N GLU A 30 -13.20 19.99 -3.93
CA GLU A 30 -13.10 18.64 -3.39
C GLU A 30 -11.66 18.14 -3.47
N LEU A 31 -11.15 17.59 -2.38
CA LEU A 31 -9.85 16.91 -2.36
C LEU A 31 -9.96 15.53 -3.01
N VAL A 32 -9.38 15.37 -4.20
CA VAL A 32 -9.37 14.10 -4.94
C VAL A 32 -8.40 13.10 -4.32
N GLY A 33 -7.23 13.58 -3.90
CA GLY A 33 -6.23 12.73 -3.29
C GLY A 33 -4.82 13.29 -3.36
N LYS A 34 -3.87 12.39 -3.12
CA LYS A 34 -2.44 12.68 -3.14
C LYS A 34 -1.66 11.66 -3.94
N VAL A 35 -0.58 12.09 -4.58
CA VAL A 35 0.38 11.23 -5.27
C VAL A 35 1.76 11.43 -4.64
N GLN A 36 2.50 10.34 -4.50
CA GLN A 36 3.88 10.34 -4.02
C GLN A 36 4.74 9.56 -5.00
N VAL A 37 5.70 10.23 -5.64
CA VAL A 37 6.56 9.63 -6.67
C VAL A 37 7.97 9.25 -6.17
N GLY A 38 8.29 9.59 -4.91
CA GLY A 38 9.62 9.41 -4.33
C GLY A 38 10.38 10.74 -4.21
N GLY A 39 11.62 10.72 -3.73
CA GLY A 39 12.45 11.94 -3.56
C GLY A 39 11.90 12.98 -2.58
N GLY A 40 10.85 12.65 -1.83
CA GLY A 40 10.13 13.59 -0.99
C GLY A 40 9.04 14.37 -1.72
N LEU A 41 8.81 14.16 -3.02
CA LEU A 41 7.79 14.86 -3.79
C LEU A 41 6.40 14.33 -3.47
N VAL A 42 5.50 15.25 -3.13
CA VAL A 42 4.09 14.97 -2.81
C VAL A 42 3.21 15.97 -3.55
N THR A 43 2.30 15.46 -4.37
CA THR A 43 1.31 16.26 -5.11
C THR A 43 -0.06 16.07 -4.49
N ILE A 44 -0.75 17.17 -4.22
CA ILE A 44 -2.15 17.23 -3.78
C ILE A 44 -3.01 17.67 -4.95
N MET A 45 -4.19 17.06 -5.09
CA MET A 45 -5.07 17.26 -6.24
C MET A 45 -6.48 17.62 -5.76
N VAL A 46 -7.04 18.70 -6.30
CA VAL A 46 -8.40 19.18 -5.98
C VAL A 46 -9.26 19.37 -7.23
N ARG A 47 -10.58 19.28 -7.08
CA ARG A 47 -11.57 19.51 -8.16
C ARG A 47 -12.58 20.57 -7.78
N GLY A 48 -13.08 21.30 -8.77
CA GLY A 48 -14.16 22.25 -8.61
C GLY A 48 -14.36 23.11 -9.86
N ASP A 49 -15.07 24.22 -9.71
CA ASP A 49 -15.13 25.24 -10.76
C ASP A 49 -13.78 25.94 -10.90
N VAL A 50 -13.46 26.42 -12.10
CA VAL A 50 -12.15 27.03 -12.41
C VAL A 50 -11.81 28.17 -11.43
N ALA A 51 -12.79 28.99 -11.05
CA ALA A 51 -12.60 30.08 -10.10
C ALA A 51 -12.29 29.57 -8.69
N SER A 52 -13.06 28.59 -8.20
CA SER A 52 -12.84 27.96 -6.89
C SER A 52 -11.47 27.29 -6.82
N VAL A 53 -11.07 26.58 -7.88
CA VAL A 53 -9.76 25.90 -7.96
C VAL A 53 -8.61 26.90 -7.91
N LYS A 54 -8.70 28.02 -8.65
CA LYS A 54 -7.68 29.09 -8.58
C LYS A 54 -7.56 29.66 -7.17
N ALA A 55 -8.68 30.06 -6.58
CA ALA A 55 -8.70 30.63 -5.22
C ALA A 55 -8.16 29.65 -4.16
N ALA A 56 -8.51 28.36 -4.27
CA ALA A 56 -7.97 27.33 -3.41
C ALA A 56 -6.44 27.23 -3.56
N LEU A 57 -5.94 27.15 -4.80
CA LEU A 57 -4.51 26.99 -5.07
C LEU A 57 -3.67 28.17 -4.59
N ASP A 58 -4.16 29.40 -4.75
CA ASP A 58 -3.48 30.60 -4.24
C ASP A 58 -3.32 30.53 -2.71
N ALA A 59 -4.37 30.14 -1.98
CA ALA A 59 -4.32 29.96 -0.53
C ALA A 59 -3.40 28.79 -0.11
N GLY A 60 -3.50 27.66 -0.82
CA GLY A 60 -2.70 26.46 -0.55
C GLY A 60 -1.20 26.69 -0.77
N ALA A 61 -0.84 27.42 -1.81
CA ALA A 61 0.55 27.76 -2.13
C ALA A 61 1.19 28.56 -1.01
N VAL A 62 0.53 29.65 -0.59
CA VAL A 62 0.98 30.51 0.51
C VAL A 62 1.11 29.73 1.83
N ALA A 63 0.20 28.80 2.10
CA ALA A 63 0.24 27.97 3.30
C ALA A 63 1.40 26.97 3.27
N ALA A 64 1.62 26.28 2.15
CA ALA A 64 2.74 25.36 1.97
C ALA A 64 4.11 26.04 2.11
N GLU A 65 4.29 27.23 1.51
CA GLU A 65 5.56 27.98 1.57
C GLU A 65 5.95 28.39 2.99
N LYS A 66 4.98 28.55 3.89
CA LYS A 66 5.25 28.89 5.30
C LYS A 66 5.84 27.73 6.10
N VAL A 67 5.52 26.49 5.72
CA VAL A 67 5.84 25.30 6.51
C VAL A 67 6.80 24.33 5.81
N GLY A 68 7.15 24.60 4.54
CA GLY A 68 8.10 23.80 3.78
C GLY A 68 8.34 24.32 2.37
N GLU A 69 8.76 23.42 1.47
CA GLU A 69 9.20 23.75 0.11
C GLU A 69 8.07 23.48 -0.89
N LEU A 70 7.53 24.56 -1.48
CA LEU A 70 6.61 24.49 -2.61
C LEU A 70 7.40 24.28 -3.90
N ILE A 71 7.00 23.28 -4.70
CA ILE A 71 7.67 22.93 -5.95
C ILE A 71 6.91 23.47 -7.15
N SER A 72 5.60 23.22 -7.20
CA SER A 72 4.77 23.68 -8.32
C SER A 72 3.30 23.86 -7.93
N VAL A 73 2.64 24.77 -8.65
CA VAL A 73 1.21 25.06 -8.54
C VAL A 73 0.65 25.12 -9.96
N HIS A 74 -0.42 24.38 -10.24
CA HIS A 74 -0.96 24.32 -11.59
C HIS A 74 -2.48 24.13 -11.62
N VAL A 75 -3.14 24.83 -12.54
CA VAL A 75 -4.58 24.72 -12.79
C VAL A 75 -4.79 24.24 -14.22
N ILE A 76 -5.61 23.19 -14.37
CA ILE A 76 -6.12 22.73 -15.66
C ILE A 76 -7.63 23.01 -15.69
N PRO A 77 -8.08 24.09 -16.37
CA PRO A 77 -9.49 24.50 -16.33
C PRO A 77 -10.47 23.48 -16.90
N ARG A 78 -10.04 22.70 -17.90
CA ARG A 78 -10.83 21.70 -18.58
C ARG A 78 -9.94 20.50 -18.93
N PRO A 79 -9.66 19.62 -17.96
CA PRO A 79 -8.85 18.44 -18.22
C PRO A 79 -9.58 17.51 -19.19
N HIS A 80 -8.81 16.87 -20.08
CA HIS A 80 -9.35 15.85 -20.97
C HIS A 80 -9.80 14.63 -20.17
N GLU A 81 -10.84 13.93 -20.62
CA GLU A 81 -11.44 12.80 -19.87
C GLU A 81 -10.44 11.66 -19.62
N GLU A 82 -9.51 11.43 -20.55
CA GLU A 82 -8.44 10.43 -20.38
C GLU A 82 -7.49 10.72 -19.20
N ILE A 83 -7.39 11.99 -18.76
CA ILE A 83 -6.56 12.34 -17.59
C ILE A 83 -7.10 11.70 -16.32
N GLU A 84 -8.40 11.39 -16.24
CA GLU A 84 -8.98 10.72 -15.08
C GLU A 84 -8.34 9.36 -14.80
N LEU A 85 -7.85 8.66 -15.84
CA LEU A 85 -7.16 7.37 -15.70
C LEU A 85 -5.87 7.50 -14.87
N ILE A 86 -5.17 8.61 -15.00
CA ILE A 86 -3.93 8.89 -14.26
C ILE A 86 -4.27 9.17 -12.80
N LEU A 87 -5.30 9.97 -12.55
CA LEU A 87 -5.67 10.45 -11.21
C LEU A 87 -6.29 9.33 -10.33
N HIS A 88 -7.10 8.45 -10.92
CA HIS A 88 -7.82 7.38 -10.20
C HIS A 88 -7.04 6.07 -10.09
N SER A 89 -5.87 5.97 -10.73
CA SER A 89 -5.07 4.73 -10.81
C SER A 89 -4.66 4.16 -9.44
N SER A 90 -4.59 4.98 -8.38
CA SER A 90 -4.20 4.54 -7.04
C SER A 90 -5.37 4.12 -6.13
N THR A 91 -6.60 4.52 -6.45
CA THR A 91 -7.79 4.25 -5.63
C THR A 91 -8.48 2.93 -5.97
N GLN A 92 -8.44 2.51 -7.25
CA GLN A 92 -9.12 1.29 -7.69
C GLN A 92 -8.64 0.05 -6.92
N SER A 93 -7.35 -0.07 -6.59
CA SER A 93 -6.84 -1.23 -5.82
C SER A 93 -7.42 -1.36 -4.41
N ARG A 94 -7.96 -0.28 -3.81
CA ARG A 94 -8.56 -0.33 -2.45
C ARG A 94 -10.06 -0.57 -2.48
N MET A 95 -10.78 -0.02 -3.47
CA MET A 95 -12.24 -0.20 -3.58
C MET A 95 -12.61 -1.62 -4.02
N PHE A 96 -11.86 -2.22 -4.96
CA PHE A 96 -12.04 -3.64 -5.32
C PHE A 96 -11.81 -4.61 -4.13
N HIS A 97 -11.05 -4.18 -3.11
CA HIS A 97 -10.86 -4.96 -1.88
C HIS A 97 -11.93 -4.71 -0.81
N GLN A 98 -12.70 -3.62 -0.89
CA GLN A 98 -13.77 -3.31 0.07
C GLN A 98 -15.09 -3.98 -0.28
N GLU A 99 -15.50 -3.99 -1.56
CA GLU A 99 -16.72 -4.69 -1.99
C GLU A 99 -16.63 -6.21 -1.75
N GLN A 100 -15.46 -6.81 -2.00
CA GLN A 100 -15.22 -8.22 -1.70
C GLN A 100 -15.21 -8.54 -0.19
N ARG A 101 -14.85 -7.58 0.68
CA ARG A 101 -14.89 -7.74 2.13
C ARG A 101 -16.32 -7.63 2.67
N GLN A 102 -17.12 -6.72 2.15
CA GLN A 102 -18.51 -6.54 2.55
C GLN A 102 -19.37 -7.72 2.10
N ALA A 103 -19.20 -8.20 0.86
CA ALA A 103 -19.92 -9.39 0.37
C ALA A 103 -19.62 -10.66 1.21
N LYS A 104 -18.37 -10.84 1.67
CA LYS A 104 -17.98 -11.96 2.54
C LYS A 104 -18.51 -11.84 3.97
N THR A 105 -18.65 -10.62 4.50
CA THR A 105 -19.11 -10.38 5.88
C THR A 105 -20.62 -10.61 5.99
N THR A 106 -21.40 -10.15 5.00
CA THR A 106 -22.86 -10.33 4.98
C THR A 106 -23.27 -11.80 4.82
N MET A 107 -22.52 -12.59 4.04
CA MET A 107 -22.78 -14.03 3.90
C MET A 107 -22.44 -14.82 5.18
N ALA A 108 -21.40 -14.41 5.93
CA ALA A 108 -21.03 -15.05 7.20
C ALA A 108 -22.04 -14.76 8.33
N GLN A 109 -22.60 -13.55 8.37
CA GLN A 109 -23.59 -13.17 9.39
C GLN A 109 -24.95 -13.88 9.22
N LYS A 110 -25.35 -14.20 7.98
CA LYS A 110 -26.62 -14.91 7.72
C LYS A 110 -26.60 -16.38 8.16
N GLN A 111 -25.42 -16.98 8.32
CA GLN A 111 -25.26 -18.37 8.79
C GLN A 111 -25.18 -18.49 10.33
N MET A 112 -24.94 -17.39 11.06
CA MET A 112 -24.68 -17.41 12.51
C MET A 112 -25.91 -17.26 13.42
N SER A 113 -27.12 -17.04 12.88
CA SER A 113 -28.31 -16.79 13.72
C SER A 113 -28.94 -18.03 14.37
N ASN A 114 -28.50 -19.25 14.05
CA ASN A 114 -29.20 -20.48 14.46
C ASN A 114 -28.39 -21.49 15.29
N ASN A 115 -27.51 -21.05 16.20
CA ASN A 115 -27.24 -21.89 17.38
C ASN A 115 -26.61 -21.12 18.53
N ILE A 116 -27.44 -20.88 19.54
CA ILE A 116 -27.14 -20.22 20.80
C ILE A 116 -26.71 -21.31 21.81
N ILE A 117 -25.51 -21.13 22.37
CA ILE A 117 -25.00 -21.60 23.67
C ILE A 117 -24.74 -23.12 23.84
N LYS A 118 -23.45 -23.48 23.82
CA LYS A 118 -22.77 -24.21 24.90
C LYS A 118 -21.29 -23.79 24.99
N GLU A 119 -20.85 -23.27 26.13
CA GLU A 119 -19.45 -23.44 26.59
C GLU A 119 -19.24 -24.93 26.94
N PRO A 120 -18.04 -25.57 26.81
CA PRO A 120 -16.75 -25.06 27.31
C PRO A 120 -15.45 -25.44 26.51
N GLN A 121 -14.38 -24.67 26.78
CA GLN A 121 -12.92 -25.00 26.84
C GLN A 121 -12.10 -25.57 25.63
N ILE A 122 -10.82 -25.12 25.59
CA ILE A 122 -9.57 -25.75 25.03
C ILE A 122 -9.05 -25.29 23.63
N LYS A 123 -7.88 -24.59 23.68
CA LYS A 123 -6.71 -24.53 22.76
C LYS A 123 -6.94 -24.48 21.24
N GLU A 124 -6.57 -23.37 20.60
CA GLU A 124 -6.32 -23.34 19.15
C GLU A 124 -4.87 -22.93 18.83
N LYS A 125 -4.12 -23.87 18.24
CA LYS A 125 -2.72 -23.71 17.81
C LYS A 125 -2.65 -22.73 16.62
N ALA A 126 -1.69 -21.81 16.66
CA ALA A 126 -1.37 -20.90 15.57
C ALA A 126 -1.13 -21.67 14.26
N GLN A 127 -1.99 -21.47 13.27
CA GLN A 127 -1.91 -22.19 12.00
C GLN A 127 -0.89 -21.50 11.07
N GLU A 128 0.09 -22.29 10.59
CA GLU A 128 1.17 -21.80 9.74
C GLU A 128 0.65 -21.23 8.41
N PRO A 129 1.18 -20.09 7.91
CA PRO A 129 0.73 -19.50 6.65
C PRO A 129 0.82 -20.48 5.46
N LYS A 130 -0.23 -20.56 4.62
CA LYS A 130 -0.33 -21.51 3.49
C LYS A 130 0.90 -21.53 2.57
N VAL A 131 1.51 -20.37 2.32
CA VAL A 131 2.71 -20.25 1.47
C VAL A 131 3.92 -20.89 2.14
N LEU A 132 4.13 -20.65 3.43
CA LEU A 132 5.25 -21.25 4.17
C LEU A 132 5.11 -22.77 4.22
N LYS A 133 3.88 -23.27 4.44
CA LYS A 133 3.58 -24.69 4.38
C LYS A 133 3.92 -25.32 3.03
N ALA A 134 3.63 -24.64 1.93
CA ALA A 134 3.93 -25.13 0.58
C ALA A 134 5.45 -25.21 0.31
N ILE A 135 6.21 -24.20 0.75
CA ILE A 135 7.67 -24.20 0.59
C ILE A 135 8.32 -25.25 1.51
N ASN A 136 7.88 -25.38 2.76
CA ASN A 136 8.38 -26.43 3.65
C ASN A 136 8.15 -27.82 3.02
N LYS A 137 6.94 -28.08 2.53
CA LYS A 137 6.61 -29.32 1.83
C LYS A 137 7.48 -29.55 0.59
N LEU A 138 7.75 -28.50 -0.19
CA LEU A 138 8.61 -28.57 -1.37
C LEU A 138 10.05 -28.94 -1.01
N VAL A 139 10.58 -28.36 0.07
CA VAL A 139 11.92 -28.68 0.59
C VAL A 139 11.98 -30.12 1.09
N GLU A 140 10.94 -30.61 1.76
CA GLU A 140 10.85 -32.00 2.26
C GLU A 140 10.73 -33.02 1.13
N GLU A 141 9.89 -32.78 0.11
CA GLU A 141 9.61 -33.74 -0.95
C GLU A 141 10.65 -33.75 -2.07
N LYS A 142 11.16 -32.57 -2.46
CA LYS A 142 12.03 -32.41 -3.63
C LYS A 142 13.45 -31.97 -3.27
N GLY A 143 13.73 -31.69 -2.01
CA GLY A 143 15.04 -31.25 -1.55
C GLY A 143 15.26 -29.74 -1.70
N LEU A 144 16.26 -29.27 -0.96
CA LEU A 144 16.57 -27.84 -0.80
C LEU A 144 16.99 -27.18 -2.11
N GLU A 145 17.79 -27.86 -2.92
CA GLU A 145 18.30 -27.31 -4.18
C GLU A 145 17.18 -26.99 -5.18
N ILE A 146 16.22 -27.92 -5.33
CA ILE A 146 15.05 -27.73 -6.20
C ILE A 146 14.16 -26.61 -5.66
N ALA A 147 13.94 -26.57 -4.34
CA ALA A 147 13.16 -25.51 -3.72
C ALA A 147 13.80 -24.12 -3.93
N MET A 148 15.13 -24.00 -3.80
CA MET A 148 15.83 -22.74 -4.07
C MET A 148 15.78 -22.33 -5.54
N ARG A 149 15.83 -23.28 -6.49
CA ARG A 149 15.67 -22.99 -7.92
C ARG A 149 14.27 -22.46 -8.24
N GLU A 150 13.24 -22.95 -7.56
CA GLU A 150 11.89 -22.39 -7.70
C GLU A 150 11.76 -21.01 -7.06
N LEU A 151 12.35 -20.79 -5.89
CA LEU A 151 12.39 -19.47 -5.26
C LEU A 151 13.20 -18.45 -6.07
N ASP A 152 14.21 -18.88 -6.81
CA ASP A 152 14.94 -18.00 -7.72
C ASP A 152 14.04 -17.52 -8.89
N LYS A 153 12.90 -18.15 -9.18
CA LYS A 153 11.95 -17.60 -10.16
C LYS A 153 11.06 -16.49 -9.58
N TRP A 154 11.05 -16.32 -8.26
CA TRP A 154 10.17 -15.36 -7.60
C TRP A 154 10.67 -13.92 -7.72
N THR A 155 9.73 -12.98 -7.64
CA THR A 155 10.03 -11.56 -7.56
C THR A 155 10.62 -11.21 -6.19
N VAL A 156 11.38 -10.11 -6.14
CA VAL A 156 11.96 -9.60 -4.89
C VAL A 156 10.87 -9.29 -3.85
N VAL A 157 9.69 -8.85 -4.28
CA VAL A 157 8.56 -8.57 -3.39
C VAL A 157 8.05 -9.85 -2.72
N GLU A 158 7.91 -10.93 -3.48
CA GLU A 158 7.46 -12.23 -2.96
C GLU A 158 8.49 -12.83 -2.01
N LEU A 159 9.78 -12.77 -2.35
CA LEU A 159 10.86 -13.21 -1.47
C LEU A 159 10.89 -12.43 -0.14
N ARG A 160 10.66 -11.11 -0.18
CA ARG A 160 10.55 -10.31 1.04
C ARG A 160 9.33 -10.66 1.88
N ARG A 161 8.21 -11.04 1.25
CA ARG A 161 7.01 -11.49 1.97
C ARG A 161 7.28 -12.83 2.65
N LEU A 162 7.90 -13.78 1.92
CA LEU A 162 8.29 -15.08 2.45
C LEU A 162 9.29 -14.94 3.60
N ALA A 163 10.33 -14.11 3.43
CA ALA A 163 11.35 -13.86 4.45
C ALA A 163 10.75 -13.40 5.80
N ARG A 164 9.65 -12.63 5.80
CA ARG A 164 8.98 -12.18 7.03
C ARG A 164 8.26 -13.28 7.80
N LEU A 165 8.05 -14.44 7.18
CA LEU A 165 7.39 -15.58 7.81
C LEU A 165 8.36 -16.43 8.64
N PHE A 166 9.65 -16.33 8.37
CA PHE A 166 10.70 -17.00 9.14
C PHE A 166 11.02 -16.19 10.41
N LYS A 167 11.20 -16.90 11.54
CA LYS A 167 11.49 -16.27 12.84
C LYS A 167 12.99 -16.14 13.12
N ASP A 168 13.80 -16.82 12.32
CA ASP A 168 15.21 -17.15 12.57
C ASP A 168 16.11 -16.81 11.37
N LEU A 169 15.82 -15.69 10.72
CA LEU A 169 16.72 -15.07 9.75
C LEU A 169 17.68 -14.11 10.45
N SER A 170 18.85 -13.88 9.84
CA SER A 170 19.84 -12.91 10.34
C SER A 170 19.41 -11.46 10.09
N ILE A 171 18.37 -11.25 9.27
CA ILE A 171 17.84 -9.95 8.90
C ILE A 171 16.35 -9.82 9.28
N ALA A 172 15.93 -8.63 9.72
CA ALA A 172 14.54 -8.36 10.09
C ALA A 172 14.03 -6.98 9.62
N GLY A 173 12.71 -6.81 9.58
CA GLY A 173 12.04 -5.51 9.38
C GLY A 173 12.56 -4.69 8.18
N ARG A 174 13.22 -3.57 8.47
CA ARG A 174 13.74 -2.65 7.43
C ARG A 174 14.87 -3.28 6.62
N GLN A 175 15.65 -4.19 7.20
CA GLN A 175 16.74 -4.90 6.50
C GLN A 175 16.18 -5.82 5.42
N ILE A 176 15.08 -6.55 5.68
CA ILE A 176 14.36 -7.33 4.66
C ILE A 176 13.87 -6.41 3.54
N SER A 177 13.36 -5.22 3.89
CA SER A 177 12.81 -4.27 2.92
C SER A 177 13.87 -3.72 1.95
N LYS A 178 15.12 -3.59 2.39
CA LYS A 178 16.25 -3.12 1.57
C LYS A 178 17.07 -4.25 0.92
N ALA A 179 16.87 -5.49 1.32
CA ALA A 179 17.63 -6.62 0.79
C ALA A 179 17.32 -6.84 -0.71
N ASN A 180 18.36 -7.19 -1.47
CA ASN A 180 18.25 -7.61 -2.86
C ASN A 180 17.94 -9.11 -2.94
N LYS A 181 17.65 -9.60 -4.14
CA LYS A 181 17.27 -11.00 -4.40
C LYS A 181 18.29 -12.00 -3.85
N ILE A 182 19.57 -11.78 -4.17
CA ILE A 182 20.68 -12.64 -3.76
C ILE A 182 20.73 -12.79 -2.23
N LYS A 183 20.66 -11.66 -1.50
CA LYS A 183 20.69 -11.67 -0.05
C LYS A 183 19.47 -12.35 0.59
N LEU A 184 18.29 -12.21 -0.01
CA LEU A 184 17.07 -12.86 0.48
C LEU A 184 17.15 -14.38 0.29
N LEU A 185 17.60 -14.85 -0.87
CA LEU A 185 17.77 -16.28 -1.14
C LEU A 185 18.83 -16.90 -0.23
N ASP A 186 19.96 -16.21 -0.01
CA ASP A 186 21.02 -16.66 0.91
C ASP A 186 20.50 -16.85 2.35
N GLU A 187 19.73 -15.89 2.87
CA GLU A 187 19.15 -16.00 4.22
C GLU A 187 18.12 -17.13 4.32
N ILE A 188 17.29 -17.32 3.29
CA ILE A 188 16.31 -18.40 3.25
C ILE A 188 17.00 -19.76 3.12
N PHE A 189 18.07 -19.85 2.32
CA PHE A 189 18.88 -21.06 2.20
C PHE A 189 19.49 -21.44 3.56
N LYS A 190 20.17 -20.50 4.22
CA LYS A 190 20.77 -20.70 5.53
C LYS A 190 19.75 -21.12 6.59
N HIS A 191 18.53 -20.59 6.52
CA HIS A 191 17.42 -21.00 7.38
C HIS A 191 17.12 -22.50 7.26
N TYR A 192 16.98 -23.01 6.04
CA TYR A 192 16.69 -24.44 5.80
C TYR A 192 17.90 -25.34 6.04
N GLU A 193 19.11 -24.88 5.68
CA GLU A 193 20.35 -25.60 5.94
C GLU A 193 20.54 -25.87 7.44
N ARG A 194 20.33 -24.85 8.30
CA ARG A 194 20.36 -24.99 9.77
C ARG A 194 19.32 -25.97 10.31
N ARG A 195 18.21 -26.17 9.61
CA ARG A 195 17.15 -27.10 10.01
C ARG A 195 17.41 -28.55 9.60
N GLN A 196 18.20 -28.79 8.55
CA GLN A 196 18.55 -30.16 8.14
C GLN A 196 19.70 -30.77 8.97
N ILE A 197 20.44 -29.95 9.73
CA ILE A 197 21.55 -30.40 10.60
C ILE A 197 21.06 -30.81 12.01
N LYS A 198 19.78 -30.59 12.34
CA LYS A 198 19.17 -30.99 13.62
C LYS A 198 18.29 -32.22 13.45
#